data_AF-A0A858ZU77-F1
#
_entry.id   AF-A0A858ZU77-F1
#
_cell.length_a   1.000
_cell.length_b   1.000
_cell.length_c   1.000
_cell.angle_alpha   90.00
_cell.angle_beta   90.00
_cell.angle_gamma   90.00
#
_symmetry.space_group_name_H-M   'P 1'
#
loop_
_entity.id
_entity.type
_entity.pdbx_description
1 polymer ?
#
loop_
_entity_poly.entity_id
_entity_poly.type
_entity_poly.pdbx_seq_one_letter_code
_entity_poly.pdbx_strand_id
1 'polypeptide(L)'
;MATHPLAALVYGGDMDGGDAADALVLEFCQDLQRAGWRVGGLAQQCVPAEGGGKPRLQLVDMRTGRVFSISQDLGPLSRACCLDPDGVAQAGGVLRQALADRVHLAVGNRFGALEATGGGHAAELAALVGEDIPVLTVVAAKHLDAWRRFTGGMGEELPPRMAALRSWFTLAVGRRVPA
;
A
#
# COMPACT_ATOMS: atom_id res chain seq x y z
N MET A 1 20.85 -14.06 1.37
CA MET A 1 20.01 -13.21 0.50
C MET A 1 19.76 -11.91 1.24
N ALA A 2 20.01 -10.76 0.60
CA ALA A 2 19.67 -9.48 1.19
C ALA A 2 18.16 -9.29 1.06
N THR A 3 17.43 -9.34 2.17
CA THR A 3 16.03 -8.86 2.23
C THR A 3 16.02 -7.37 1.94
N HIS A 4 15.01 -6.84 1.27
CA HIS A 4 14.94 -5.41 1.01
C HIS A 4 13.89 -4.75 1.92
N PRO A 5 14.08 -3.48 2.33
CA PRO A 5 13.09 -2.77 3.13
C PRO A 5 11.79 -2.51 2.33
N LEU A 6 11.73 -2.85 1.04
CA LEU A 6 10.55 -2.67 0.21
C LEU A 6 9.99 -4.03 -0.21
N ALA A 7 8.70 -4.26 0.01
CA ALA A 7 7.99 -5.46 -0.45
C ALA A 7 6.64 -5.14 -1.09
N ALA A 8 6.24 -6.01 -2.01
CA ALA A 8 4.94 -6.00 -2.66
C ALA A 8 4.24 -7.34 -2.45
N LEU A 9 3.01 -7.30 -1.94
CA LEU A 9 2.10 -8.43 -1.94
C LEU A 9 1.48 -8.58 -3.34
N VAL A 10 1.77 -9.68 -4.03
CA VAL A 10 1.36 -9.88 -5.43
C VAL A 10 0.08 -10.73 -5.52
N TYR A 11 -0.94 -10.25 -6.23
CA TYR A 11 -2.19 -11.00 -6.48
C TYR A 11 -2.49 -11.17 -7.98
N GLY A 12 -3.35 -12.15 -8.31
CA GLY A 12 -3.61 -12.60 -9.68
C GLY A 12 -4.23 -11.57 -10.64
N GLY A 13 -4.83 -10.49 -10.10
CA GLY A 13 -5.33 -9.35 -10.87
C GLY A 13 -6.84 -9.25 -11.03
N ASP A 14 -7.60 -10.18 -10.45
CA ASP A 14 -9.05 -10.12 -10.26
C ASP A 14 -9.42 -9.23 -9.06
N MET A 15 -10.65 -8.68 -9.04
CA MET A 15 -11.07 -7.78 -7.95
C MET A 15 -11.11 -8.49 -6.60
N ASP A 16 -11.64 -9.72 -6.56
CA ASP A 16 -11.69 -10.55 -5.35
C ASP A 16 -10.29 -10.82 -4.79
N GLY A 17 -9.32 -11.11 -5.66
CA GLY A 17 -7.92 -11.28 -5.27
C GLY A 17 -7.27 -10.00 -4.72
N GLY A 18 -7.66 -8.83 -5.23
CA GLY A 18 -7.19 -7.55 -4.73
C GLY A 18 -7.74 -7.25 -3.34
N ASP A 19 -9.04 -7.46 -3.13
CA ASP A 19 -9.68 -7.17 -1.85
C ASP A 19 -9.23 -8.15 -0.75
N ALA A 20 -8.99 -9.42 -1.12
CA ALA A 20 -8.35 -10.39 -0.22
C ALA A 20 -6.92 -9.98 0.15
N ALA A 21 -6.15 -9.42 -0.78
CA ALA A 21 -4.80 -8.94 -0.52
C ALA A 21 -4.80 -7.74 0.44
N ASP A 22 -5.70 -6.77 0.22
CA ASP A 22 -5.84 -5.61 1.12
C ASP A 22 -6.29 -6.05 2.53
N ALA A 23 -7.27 -6.95 2.62
CA ALA A 23 -7.72 -7.50 3.90
C ALA A 23 -6.59 -8.20 4.66
N LEU A 24 -5.77 -8.98 3.95
CA LEU A 24 -4.61 -9.65 4.53
C LEU A 24 -3.55 -8.66 5.04
N VAL A 25 -3.27 -7.60 4.28
CA VAL A 25 -2.35 -6.52 4.72
C VAL A 25 -2.92 -5.82 5.95
N LEU A 26 -4.21 -5.52 5.97
CA LEU A 26 -4.87 -4.89 7.11
C LEU A 26 -4.78 -5.77 8.38
N GLU A 27 -5.11 -7.05 8.27
CA GLU A 27 -4.99 -8.02 9.37
C GLU A 27 -3.56 -8.07 9.90
N PHE A 28 -2.58 -8.16 9.00
CA PHE A 28 -1.16 -8.18 9.35
C PHE A 28 -0.74 -6.91 10.12
N CYS A 29 -1.17 -5.73 9.66
CA CYS A 29 -0.86 -4.46 10.31
C CYS A 29 -1.49 -4.36 11.70
N GLN A 30 -2.74 -4.79 11.85
CA GLN A 30 -3.42 -4.81 13.15
C GLN A 30 -2.73 -5.75 14.13
N ASP A 31 -2.27 -6.91 13.67
CA ASP A 31 -1.49 -7.85 14.49
C ASP A 31 -0.18 -7.23 14.98
N LEU A 32 0.53 -6.51 14.11
CA LEU A 32 1.75 -5.79 14.48
C LEU A 32 1.47 -4.67 15.49
N GLN A 33 0.41 -3.89 15.30
CA GLN A 33 -0.01 -2.85 16.23
C GLN A 33 -0.36 -3.44 17.61
N ARG A 34 -1.08 -4.57 17.64
CA ARG A 34 -1.40 -5.31 18.88
C ARG A 34 -0.15 -5.86 19.57
N ALA A 35 0.89 -6.16 18.82
CA ALA A 35 2.22 -6.53 19.33
C ALA A 35 3.10 -5.32 19.71
N GLY A 36 2.58 -4.08 19.64
CA GLY A 36 3.29 -2.87 20.05
C GLY A 36 4.14 -2.20 18.97
N TRP A 37 4.11 -2.69 17.72
CA TRP A 37 4.83 -2.07 16.62
C TRP A 37 4.13 -0.80 16.13
N ARG A 38 4.91 0.23 15.83
CA ARG A 38 4.43 1.47 15.22
C ARG A 38 4.24 1.24 13.72
N VAL A 39 3.01 1.00 13.31
CA VAL A 39 2.62 0.88 11.90
C VAL A 39 1.92 2.15 11.43
N GLY A 40 2.27 2.66 10.26
CA GLY A 40 1.65 3.85 9.66
C GLY A 40 1.45 3.71 8.16
N GLY A 41 0.73 4.66 7.56
CA GLY A 41 0.43 4.66 6.14
C GLY A 41 -1.03 4.33 5.83
N LEU A 42 -1.27 3.83 4.63
CA LEU A 42 -2.59 3.76 4.01
C LEU A 42 -2.93 2.31 3.65
N ALA A 43 -4.16 1.91 3.94
CA ALA A 43 -4.75 0.69 3.38
C ALA A 43 -5.85 1.07 2.39
N GLN A 44 -5.95 0.35 1.27
CA GLN A 44 -7.03 0.55 0.32
C GLN A 44 -8.26 -0.27 0.73
N GLN A 45 -9.45 0.28 0.49
CA GLN A 45 -10.72 -0.41 0.65
C GLN A 45 -11.61 -0.16 -0.56
N CYS A 46 -12.32 -1.21 -0.98
CA CYS A 46 -13.36 -1.15 -1.98
C CYS A 46 -14.71 -1.13 -1.26
N VAL A 47 -15.46 -0.04 -1.40
CA VAL A 47 -16.79 0.10 -0.78
C VAL A 47 -17.87 0.09 -1.84
N PRO A 48 -19.02 -0.58 -1.60
CA PRO A 48 -20.16 -0.50 -2.50
C PRO A 48 -20.58 0.95 -2.70
N ALA A 49 -20.91 1.34 -3.94
CA ALA A 49 -21.52 2.63 -4.17
C ALA A 49 -22.96 2.63 -3.66
N GLU A 50 -23.34 3.71 -2.97
CA GLU A 50 -24.73 3.95 -2.62
C GLU A 50 -25.57 4.03 -3.90
N GLY A 51 -26.63 3.22 -3.99
CA GLY A 51 -27.52 3.16 -5.15
C GLY A 51 -27.11 2.19 -6.27
N GLY A 52 -26.13 1.30 -6.04
CA GLY A 52 -25.82 0.20 -6.99
C GLY A 52 -24.90 0.59 -8.16
N GLY A 53 -24.14 1.69 -8.02
CA GLY A 53 -23.13 2.12 -8.98
C GLY A 53 -21.81 1.31 -8.90
N LYS A 54 -20.79 1.75 -9.64
CA LYS A 54 -19.44 1.16 -9.57
C LYS A 54 -18.88 1.30 -8.14
N PRO A 55 -18.24 0.26 -7.58
CA PRO A 55 -17.60 0.35 -6.28
C PRO A 55 -16.64 1.54 -6.19
N ARG A 56 -16.61 2.20 -5.03
CA ARG A 56 -15.71 3.33 -4.77
C ARG A 56 -14.46 2.83 -4.05
N LEU A 57 -13.31 3.33 -4.50
CA LEU A 57 -12.03 3.11 -3.84
C LEU A 57 -11.78 4.21 -2.82
N GLN A 58 -11.33 3.79 -1.65
CA GLN A 58 -10.97 4.67 -0.55
C GLN A 58 -9.61 4.26 0.00
N LEU A 59 -8.87 5.22 0.54
CA LEU A 59 -7.67 4.99 1.34
C LEU A 59 -7.96 5.33 2.78
N VAL A 60 -7.53 4.45 3.69
CA VAL A 60 -7.75 4.60 5.12
C VAL A 60 -6.40 4.73 5.81
N ASP A 61 -6.22 5.80 6.58
CA ASP A 61 -5.09 5.94 7.49
C ASP A 61 -5.21 4.87 8.59
N MET A 62 -4.24 3.95 8.62
CA MET A 62 -4.24 2.82 9.55
C MET A 62 -4.03 3.22 11.01
N ARG A 63 -3.67 4.47 11.30
CA ARG A 63 -3.47 4.98 12.67
C ARG A 63 -4.69 5.72 13.19
N THR A 64 -5.29 6.54 12.34
CA THR A 64 -6.39 7.43 12.75
C THR A 64 -7.77 6.96 12.30
N GLY A 65 -7.82 6.03 11.35
CA GLY A 65 -9.05 5.62 10.67
C GLY A 65 -9.59 6.68 9.71
N ARG A 66 -8.85 7.77 9.46
CA ARG A 66 -9.26 8.82 8.52
C ARG A 66 -9.36 8.24 7.11
N VAL A 67 -10.49 8.49 6.46
CA VAL A 67 -10.80 7.99 5.12
C VAL A 67 -10.59 9.09 4.08
N PHE A 68 -9.97 8.73 2.96
CA PHE A 68 -9.78 9.57 1.79
C PHE A 68 -10.47 8.88 0.61
N SER A 69 -11.48 9.51 0.03
CA SER A 69 -12.04 9.01 -1.23
C SER A 69 -11.01 9.25 -2.33
N ILE A 70 -10.66 8.20 -3.07
CA ILE A 70 -9.81 8.30 -4.26
C ILE A 70 -10.60 7.95 -5.52
N SER A 71 -11.93 7.94 -5.43
CA SER A 71 -12.82 7.73 -6.56
C SER A 71 -13.67 8.96 -6.83
N GLN A 72 -13.75 9.37 -8.10
CA GLN A 72 -14.63 10.41 -8.59
C GLN A 72 -15.73 9.83 -9.50
N ASP A 73 -16.93 10.41 -9.42
CA ASP A 73 -18.01 10.07 -10.33
C ASP A 73 -17.85 10.87 -11.64
N LEU A 74 -17.50 10.16 -12.73
CA LEU A 74 -17.39 10.72 -14.08
C LEU A 74 -18.68 10.53 -14.90
N GLY A 75 -19.75 10.08 -14.25
CA GLY A 75 -21.03 9.78 -14.88
C GLY A 75 -21.13 8.38 -15.49
N PRO A 76 -22.36 7.93 -15.81
CA PRO A 76 -22.67 6.54 -16.18
C PRO A 76 -22.05 6.05 -17.49
N LEU A 77 -21.51 6.95 -18.34
CA LEU A 77 -20.90 6.61 -19.63
C LEU A 77 -19.37 6.58 -19.61
N SER A 78 -18.73 6.92 -18.48
CA SER A 78 -17.26 6.94 -18.42
C SER A 78 -16.67 5.53 -18.35
N ARG A 79 -15.76 5.23 -19.29
CA ARG A 79 -14.92 4.02 -19.33
C ARG A 79 -13.51 4.25 -18.76
N ALA A 80 -13.18 5.50 -18.43
CA ALA A 80 -11.86 5.88 -17.91
C ALA A 80 -11.75 5.57 -16.40
N CYS A 81 -10.50 5.45 -15.93
CA CYS A 81 -10.20 5.18 -14.53
C CYS A 81 -10.75 6.34 -13.67
N CYS A 82 -11.71 6.06 -12.80
CA CYS A 82 -12.40 7.00 -11.92
C CYS A 82 -11.52 7.48 -10.75
N LEU A 83 -10.21 7.57 -10.90
CA LEU A 83 -9.31 7.91 -9.81
C LEU A 83 -9.31 9.42 -9.58
N ASP A 84 -9.55 9.84 -8.33
CA ASP A 84 -9.51 11.24 -7.90
C ASP A 84 -8.07 11.62 -7.48
N PRO A 85 -7.34 12.43 -8.27
CA PRO A 85 -5.96 12.79 -7.97
C PRO A 85 -5.83 13.65 -6.71
N ASP A 86 -6.85 14.45 -6.35
CA ASP A 86 -6.82 15.28 -5.15
C ASP A 86 -6.91 14.42 -3.90
N GLY A 87 -7.79 13.42 -3.93
CA GLY A 87 -7.90 12.40 -2.87
C GLY A 87 -6.58 11.65 -2.66
N VAL A 88 -5.93 11.26 -3.76
CA VAL A 88 -4.62 10.59 -3.72
C VAL A 88 -3.55 11.52 -3.13
N ALA A 89 -3.47 12.77 -3.58
CA ALA A 89 -2.48 13.73 -3.09
C ALA A 89 -2.66 14.05 -1.59
N GLN A 90 -3.91 14.20 -1.13
CA GLN A 90 -4.24 14.40 0.28
C GLN A 90 -3.79 13.20 1.14
N ALA A 91 -4.06 11.97 0.67
CA ALA A 91 -3.65 10.76 1.35
C ALA A 91 -2.11 10.66 1.49
N GLY A 92 -1.34 11.22 0.55
CA GLY A 92 0.13 11.29 0.62
C GLY A 92 0.65 11.97 1.90
N GLY A 93 -0.14 12.85 2.52
CA GLY A 93 0.19 13.45 3.82
C GLY A 93 0.35 12.41 4.95
N VAL A 94 -0.39 11.30 4.88
CA VAL A 94 -0.29 10.20 5.86
C VAL A 94 1.06 9.49 5.77
N LEU A 95 1.56 9.26 4.55
CA LEU A 95 2.88 8.65 4.34
C LEU A 95 4.01 9.59 4.77
N ARG A 96 3.87 10.90 4.50
CA ARG A 96 4.81 11.91 5.01
C ARG A 96 4.82 11.97 6.54
N GLN A 97 3.68 11.83 7.19
CA GLN A 97 3.62 11.74 8.65
C GLN A 97 4.24 10.44 9.17
N ALA A 98 4.03 9.31 8.49
CA ALA A 98 4.66 8.03 8.85
C ALA A 98 6.20 8.11 8.78
N LEU A 99 6.73 8.82 7.77
CA LEU A 99 8.15 9.14 7.63
C LEU A 99 8.65 10.00 8.80
N ALA A 100 7.99 11.12 9.08
CA ALA A 100 8.35 12.04 10.16
C ALA A 100 8.35 11.35 11.53
N ASP A 101 7.37 10.47 11.75
CA ASP A 101 7.24 9.72 12.98
C ASP A 101 8.23 8.55 13.07
N ARG A 102 8.94 8.19 11.99
CA ARG A 102 9.83 7.02 11.94
C ARG A 102 9.12 5.74 12.39
N VAL A 103 8.02 5.41 11.71
CA VAL A 103 7.30 4.15 11.96
C VAL A 103 8.20 2.93 11.70
N HIS A 104 7.87 1.80 12.33
CA HIS A 104 8.56 0.53 12.13
C HIS A 104 8.12 -0.17 10.83
N LEU A 105 6.91 0.12 10.35
CA LEU A 105 6.39 -0.31 9.07
C LEU A 105 5.53 0.81 8.48
N ALA A 106 5.77 1.14 7.22
CA ALA A 106 4.88 1.96 6.42
C ALA A 106 4.14 1.08 5.40
N VAL A 107 2.84 1.30 5.23
CA VAL A 107 2.06 0.68 4.15
C VAL A 107 1.65 1.73 3.15
N GLY A 108 2.00 1.50 1.89
CA GLY A 108 1.62 2.33 0.76
C GLY A 108 0.26 1.95 0.18
N ASN A 109 -0.26 2.83 -0.69
CA ASN A 109 -1.36 2.49 -1.59
C ASN A 109 -1.00 1.28 -2.49
N ARG A 110 -2.00 0.65 -3.11
CA ARG A 110 -1.79 -0.32 -4.20
C ARG A 110 -0.97 0.34 -5.31
N PHE A 111 0.14 -0.28 -5.69
CA PHE A 111 0.97 0.21 -6.78
C PHE A 111 0.30 -0.13 -8.11
N GLY A 112 0.06 0.91 -8.92
CA GLY A 112 -0.60 0.79 -10.21
C GLY A 112 0.04 1.64 -11.29
N ALA A 113 -0.77 2.01 -12.28
CA ALA A 113 -0.30 2.79 -13.44
C ALA A 113 0.21 4.18 -13.06
N LEU A 114 -0.38 4.81 -12.04
CA LEU A 114 -0.01 6.16 -11.62
C LEU A 114 1.40 6.17 -11.00
N GLU A 115 1.65 5.27 -10.04
CA GLU A 115 2.96 5.11 -9.38
C GLU A 115 4.04 4.64 -10.36
N ALA A 116 3.69 3.79 -11.33
CA ALA A 116 4.61 3.35 -12.39
C ALA A 116 5.17 4.51 -13.23
N THR A 117 4.42 5.62 -13.35
CA THR A 117 4.85 6.84 -14.04
C THR A 117 5.47 7.89 -13.12
N GLY A 118 5.68 7.57 -11.84
CA GLY A 118 6.20 8.49 -10.83
C GLY A 118 5.16 9.41 -10.20
N GLY A 119 3.87 9.21 -10.49
CA GLY A 119 2.77 9.90 -9.83
C GLY A 119 2.30 9.18 -8.55
N GLY A 120 1.16 9.61 -8.02
CA GLY A 120 0.53 8.96 -6.86
C GLY A 120 1.38 9.14 -5.62
N HIS A 121 1.78 8.02 -5.00
CA HIS A 121 2.61 8.02 -3.79
C HIS A 121 4.07 7.59 -4.04
N ALA A 122 4.50 7.55 -5.30
CA ALA A 122 5.85 7.07 -5.66
C ALA A 122 6.97 7.82 -4.90
N ALA A 123 6.86 9.14 -4.77
CA ALA A 123 7.84 9.97 -4.06
C ALA A 123 7.86 9.66 -2.55
N GLU A 124 6.70 9.50 -1.93
CA GLU A 124 6.58 9.13 -0.52
C GLU A 124 7.15 7.74 -0.23
N LEU A 125 6.87 6.75 -1.10
CA LEU A 125 7.43 5.41 -0.95
C LEU A 125 8.96 5.43 -1.05
N ALA A 126 9.51 6.18 -2.01
CA ALA A 126 10.95 6.33 -2.17
C ALA A 126 11.59 7.00 -0.94
N ALA A 127 10.95 8.03 -0.38
CA ALA A 127 11.46 8.73 0.82
C ALA A 127 11.47 7.81 2.05
N LEU A 128 10.42 7.01 2.27
CA LEU A 128 10.37 6.02 3.34
C LEU A 128 11.49 4.97 3.22
N VAL A 129 11.68 4.42 2.02
CA VAL A 129 12.75 3.47 1.74
C VAL A 129 14.13 4.10 1.92
N GLY A 130 14.32 5.35 1.48
CA GLY A 130 15.58 6.09 1.64
C GLY A 130 15.94 6.35 3.11
N GLU A 131 14.94 6.41 3.99
CA GLU A 131 15.13 6.47 5.44
C GLU A 131 15.14 5.09 6.10
N ASP A 132 15.39 4.01 5.33
CA ASP A 132 15.46 2.61 5.73
C ASP A 132 14.19 2.08 6.44
N ILE A 133 13.06 2.77 6.30
CA ILE A 133 11.79 2.33 6.87
C ILE A 133 11.25 1.18 6.01
N PRO A 134 10.89 0.02 6.59
CA PRO A 134 10.20 -1.02 5.86
C PRO A 134 8.89 -0.51 5.25
N VAL A 135 8.72 -0.72 3.95
CA VAL A 135 7.55 -0.32 3.16
C VAL A 135 6.91 -1.55 2.54
N LEU A 136 5.62 -1.70 2.77
CA LEU A 136 4.78 -2.73 2.16
C LEU A 136 3.75 -2.07 1.22
N THR A 137 3.54 -2.65 0.04
CA THR A 137 2.45 -2.29 -0.87
C THR A 137 1.78 -3.56 -1.43
N VAL A 138 0.70 -3.39 -2.19
CA VAL A 138 0.01 -4.45 -2.91
C VAL A 138 0.13 -4.18 -4.41
N VAL A 139 0.48 -5.21 -5.19
CA VAL A 139 0.69 -5.11 -6.64
C VAL A 139 -0.16 -6.16 -7.35
N ALA A 140 -0.95 -5.75 -8.33
CA ALA A 140 -1.59 -6.69 -9.25
C ALA A 140 -0.52 -7.31 -10.16
N ALA A 141 -0.59 -8.61 -10.45
CA ALA A 141 0.38 -9.29 -11.32
C ALA A 141 0.61 -8.57 -12.67
N LYS A 142 -0.43 -7.96 -13.25
CA LYS A 142 -0.35 -7.15 -14.48
C LYS A 142 0.55 -5.90 -14.37
N HIS A 143 0.84 -5.42 -13.16
CA HIS A 143 1.71 -4.28 -12.88
C HIS A 143 3.08 -4.69 -12.34
N LEU A 144 3.37 -6.00 -12.25
CA LEU A 144 4.60 -6.50 -11.64
C LEU A 144 5.87 -6.07 -12.40
N ASP A 145 5.82 -6.04 -13.73
CA ASP A 145 6.96 -5.56 -14.51
C ASP A 145 7.18 -4.04 -14.36
N ALA A 146 6.12 -3.28 -14.10
CA ALA A 146 6.25 -1.86 -13.79
C ALA A 146 6.83 -1.67 -12.39
N TRP A 147 6.40 -2.48 -11.41
CA TRP A 147 6.95 -2.52 -10.06
C TRP A 147 8.45 -2.84 -10.05
N ARG A 148 8.87 -3.88 -10.78
CA ARG A 148 10.29 -4.25 -10.90
C ARG A 148 11.14 -3.11 -11.47
N ARG A 149 10.64 -2.41 -12.49
CA ARG A 149 11.32 -1.23 -13.06
C ARG A 149 11.40 -0.08 -12.07
N PHE A 150 10.29 0.23 -11.40
CA PHE A 150 10.21 1.28 -10.39
C PHE A 150 11.21 1.06 -9.24
N THR A 151 11.31 -0.18 -8.77
CA THR A 151 12.20 -0.55 -7.64
C THR A 151 13.63 -0.88 -8.05
N GLY A 152 13.95 -0.86 -9.35
CA GLY A 152 15.23 -1.36 -9.86
C GLY A 152 15.50 -2.84 -9.53
N GLY A 153 14.43 -3.64 -9.36
CA GLY A 153 14.51 -5.05 -8.97
C GLY A 153 14.81 -5.29 -7.49
N MET A 154 14.80 -4.25 -6.66
CA MET A 154 15.07 -4.34 -5.22
C MET A 154 13.82 -4.57 -4.38
N GLY A 155 12.60 -4.59 -4.96
CA GLY A 155 11.38 -4.89 -4.21
C GLY A 155 11.18 -6.39 -4.04
N GLU A 156 10.97 -6.86 -2.81
CA GLU A 156 10.64 -8.27 -2.57
C GLU A 156 9.20 -8.58 -2.98
N GLU A 157 9.01 -9.67 -3.74
CA GLU A 157 7.70 -10.10 -4.23
C GLU A 157 7.15 -11.19 -3.32
N LEU A 158 6.09 -10.87 -2.59
CA LEU A 158 5.50 -11.76 -1.60
C LEU A 158 4.21 -12.39 -2.13
N PRO A 159 4.01 -13.71 -1.97
CA PRO A 159 2.70 -14.30 -2.20
C PRO A 159 1.69 -13.79 -1.17
N PRO A 160 0.38 -13.78 -1.47
CA PRO A 160 -0.68 -13.28 -0.60
C PRO A 160 -0.94 -14.26 0.56
N ARG A 161 0.04 -14.36 1.47
CA ARG A 161 0.05 -15.28 2.61
C ARG A 161 0.59 -14.58 3.84
N MET A 162 -0.12 -14.69 4.96
CA MET A 162 0.28 -14.12 6.25
C MET A 162 1.71 -14.53 6.66
N ALA A 163 2.06 -15.80 6.44
CA ALA A 163 3.40 -16.31 6.76
C ALA A 163 4.51 -15.57 5.99
N ALA A 164 4.28 -15.24 4.72
CA ALA A 164 5.27 -14.51 3.91
C ALA A 164 5.46 -13.07 4.41
N LEU A 165 4.35 -12.38 4.73
CA LEU A 165 4.39 -11.04 5.32
C LEU A 165 5.18 -11.02 6.64
N ARG A 166 4.90 -11.98 7.54
CA ARG A 166 5.62 -12.10 8.82
C ARG A 166 7.10 -12.38 8.61
N SER A 167 7.44 -13.35 7.78
CA SER A 167 8.85 -13.70 7.50
C SER A 167 9.62 -12.52 6.93
N TRP A 168 9.04 -11.81 5.96
CA TRP A 168 9.65 -10.61 5.40
C TRP A 168 9.83 -9.53 6.47
N PHE A 169 8.78 -9.20 7.23
CA PHE A 169 8.84 -8.14 8.22
C PHE A 169 9.86 -8.44 9.32
N THR A 170 9.93 -9.66 9.84
CA THR A 170 10.93 -10.08 10.83
C THR A 170 12.36 -9.86 10.31
N LEU A 171 12.62 -10.18 9.05
CA LEU A 171 13.93 -9.95 8.42
C LEU A 171 14.21 -8.47 8.15
N ALA A 172 13.18 -7.69 7.82
CA ALA A 172 13.28 -6.26 7.58
C ALA A 172 13.56 -5.50 8.89
N VAL A 173 12.84 -5.80 9.98
CA VAL A 173 13.05 -5.18 11.30
C VAL A 173 14.20 -5.78 12.09
N GLY A 174 14.68 -6.99 11.77
CA GLY A 174 15.91 -7.54 12.37
C GLY A 174 17.15 -6.67 12.10
N ARG A 175 17.08 -5.76 11.11
CA ARG A 175 18.09 -4.71 10.86
C ARG A 175 17.93 -3.49 11.76
N ARG A 176 16.82 -3.43 12.50
CA ARG A 176 16.33 -2.36 13.35
C ARG A 176 15.73 -2.95 14.62
N VAL A 177 16.51 -3.71 15.38
CA VAL A 177 16.07 -4.06 16.73
C VAL A 177 15.97 -2.74 17.52
N PRO A 178 14.83 -2.41 18.15
CA PRO A 178 14.78 -1.29 19.06
C PRO A 178 15.69 -1.60 20.25
N ALA A 179 16.50 -0.63 20.67
CA ALA A 179 17.13 -0.67 21.98
C ALA A 179 16.07 -0.70 23.10
#